data_AF-A0A7W1YIV8-F1
#
_entry.id   AF-A0A7W1YIV8-F1
#
_cell.length_a   1.000
_cell.length_b   1.000
_cell.length_c   1.000
_cell.angle_alpha   90.00
_cell.angle_beta   90.00
_cell.angle_gamma   90.00
#
_symmetry.space_group_name_H-M   'P 1'
#
loop_
_entity.id
_entity.type
_entity.pdbx_description
1 polymer ?
#
loop_
_entity_poly.entity_id
_entity_poly.type
_entity_poly.pdbx_seq_one_letter_code
_entity_poly.pdbx_strand_id
1 'polypeptide(L)' 'MKPWILLDSAPIPGGGELHLWQHVRDFVIRVGRDELMSSVVHGSEEALATLACARLGARPGPCVLV' A
#
# COMPACT_ATOMS: atom_id res chain seq x y z
N MET A 1 5.64 19.24 -1.68
CA MET A 1 4.65 18.23 -2.08
C MET A 1 4.97 17.81 -3.50
N LYS A 2 5.21 16.53 -3.78
CA LYS A 2 5.46 16.08 -5.17
C LYS A 2 4.12 15.80 -5.87
N PRO A 3 3.98 16.03 -7.17
CA PRO A 3 2.72 15.83 -7.86
C PRO A 3 2.38 14.35 -8.00
N TRP A 4 1.09 14.04 -8.09
CA TRP A 4 0.60 12.78 -8.63
C TRP A 4 0.52 12.89 -10.15
N ILE A 5 1.03 11.90 -10.85
CA ILE A 5 1.05 11.85 -12.31
C ILE A 5 0.20 10.66 -12.75
N LEU A 6 -0.80 10.89 -13.60
CA LEU A 6 -1.53 9.80 -14.24
C LEU A 6 -0.64 9.24 -15.35
N LEU A 7 -0.30 7.95 -15.25
CA LEU A 7 0.54 7.27 -16.23
C LEU A 7 -0.30 6.54 -17.29
N ASP A 8 -1.37 5.88 -16.87
CA ASP A 8 -2.19 5.08 -17.77
C ASP A 8 -3.63 4.93 -17.26
N SER A 9 -4.54 4.61 -18.17
CA SER A 9 -5.95 4.34 -17.91
C SER A 9 -6.46 3.18 -18.75
N ALA A 10 -7.24 2.28 -18.14
CA ALA A 10 -7.84 1.15 -18.84
C ALA A 10 -9.32 0.97 -18.44
N PRO A 11 -10.21 0.67 -19.40
CA PRO A 11 -11.62 0.44 -19.11
C PRO A 11 -11.81 -0.85 -18.32
N ILE A 12 -12.72 -0.82 -17.33
CA ILE A 12 -13.09 -2.00 -16.56
C ILE A 12 -14.30 -2.67 -17.22
N PRO A 13 -14.25 -3.99 -17.49
CA PRO A 13 -15.43 -4.71 -17.98
C PRO A 13 -16.60 -4.56 -17.00
N GLY A 14 -17.73 -4.05 -17.47
CA GLY A 14 -18.90 -3.77 -16.61
C GLY A 14 -18.98 -2.33 -16.09
N GLY A 15 -17.99 -1.48 -16.39
CA GLY A 15 -18.07 -0.03 -16.21
C GLY A 15 -16.99 0.55 -15.30
N GLY A 16 -16.65 1.81 -15.57
CA GLY A 16 -15.59 2.53 -14.86
C GLY A 16 -14.24 2.45 -15.56
N GLU A 17 -13.28 3.19 -15.01
CA GLU A 17 -11.92 3.29 -15.51
C GLU A 17 -10.95 2.95 -14.37
N LEU A 18 -9.96 2.13 -14.70
CA LEU A 18 -8.82 1.82 -13.87
C LEU A 18 -7.71 2.82 -14.19
N HIS A 19 -7.14 3.46 -13.18
CA HIS A 19 -6.07 4.44 -13.36
C HIS A 19 -4.78 3.98 -12.68
N LEU A 20 -3.67 4.05 -13.40
CA LEU A 20 -2.32 3.92 -12.84
C LEU A 20 -1.75 5.32 -12.58
N TRP A 21 -1.47 5.60 -11.32
CA TRP A 21 -0.86 6.83 -10.86
C TRP A 21 0.57 6.60 -10.37
N GLN A 22 1.43 7.59 -10.56
CA GLN A 22 2.78 7.63 -9.98
C GLN A 22 2.93 8.82 -9.04
N HIS A 23 3.54 8.57 -7.89
CA HIS A 23 4.04 9.58 -6.99
C HIS A 23 5.50 9.31 -6.68
N VAL A 24 6.39 10.12 -7.25
CA VAL A 24 7.85 9.96 -7.07
C VAL A 24 8.34 8.61 -7.61
N ARG A 25 8.46 7.60 -6.74
CA ARG A 25 8.92 6.24 -7.03
C ARG A 25 7.80 5.22 -6.80
N ASP A 26 6.69 5.66 -6.25
CA ASP A 26 5.57 4.83 -5.87
C ASP A 26 4.50 4.87 -6.95
N PHE A 27 3.80 3.76 -7.10
CA PHE A 27 2.76 3.53 -8.07
C PHE A 27 1.48 3.15 -7.34
N VAL A 28 0.34 3.60 -7.85
CA VAL A 28 -0.97 3.30 -7.26
C VAL A 28 -1.96 3.00 -8.37
N ILE A 29 -2.70 1.91 -8.21
CA ILE A 29 -3.83 1.56 -9.06
C ILE A 29 -5.12 1.99 -8.36
N ARG A 30 -5.96 2.78 -9.04
CA ARG A 30 -7.21 3.33 -8.48
C ARG A 30 -8.41 3.05 -9.38
N VAL A 31 -9.59 2.98 -8.76
CA VAL A 31 -10.89 3.05 -9.45
C VAL A 31 -11.66 4.24 -8.86
N GLY A 32 -11.87 5.27 -9.66
CA GLY A 32 -12.42 6.53 -9.16
C GLY A 32 -11.55 7.14 -8.05
N ARG A 33 -12.05 7.11 -6.81
CA ARG A 33 -11.35 7.62 -5.61
C ARG A 33 -10.73 6.52 -4.76
N ASP A 34 -11.05 5.25 -5.03
CA ASP A 34 -10.64 4.13 -4.22
C ASP A 34 -9.29 3.58 -4.71
N GLU A 35 -8.38 3.33 -3.77
CA GLU A 35 -7.09 2.69 -4.02
C GLU A 35 -7.23 1.17 -3.93
N LEU A 36 -6.78 0.46 -4.96
CA LEU A 36 -6.84 -1.00 -5.01
C LEU A 36 -5.51 -1.64 -4.61
N MET A 37 -4.41 -1.10 -5.15
CA MET A 37 -3.06 -1.59 -4.91
C MET A 37 -2.10 -0.41 -4.96
N SER A 38 -1.06 -0.45 -4.13
CA SER A 38 0.05 0.48 -4.23
C SER A 38 1.38 -0.24 -4.07
N SER A 39 2.41 0.35 -4.68
CA SER A 39 3.79 -0.05 -4.46
C SER A 39 4.41 0.65 -3.26
N VAL A 40 3.62 1.39 -2.48
CA VAL A 40 4.08 2.00 -1.24
C VAL A 40 4.48 0.85 -0.32
N VAL A 41 5.79 0.68 -0.19
CA VAL A 41 6.42 -0.46 0.47
C VAL A 41 5.89 -0.56 1.89
N HIS A 42 5.23 -1.67 2.23
CA HIS A 42 4.90 -2.27 3.54
C HIS A 42 4.89 -1.36 4.79
N GLY A 43 4.58 -0.07 4.67
CA GLY A 43 4.88 0.91 5.72
C GLY A 43 3.97 0.71 6.92
N SER A 44 2.73 0.29 6.64
CA SER A 44 1.79 -0.17 7.65
C SER A 44 2.29 -1.42 8.38
N GLU A 45 2.84 -2.39 7.65
CA GLU A 45 3.30 -3.67 8.15
C GLU A 45 4.59 -3.51 8.96
N GLU A 46 5.53 -2.67 8.51
CA GLU A 46 6.74 -2.32 9.26
C GLU A 46 6.40 -1.57 10.56
N ALA A 47 5.47 -0.61 10.49
CA ALA A 47 5.01 0.11 11.67
C ALA A 47 4.28 -0.82 12.66
N LEU A 48 3.41 -1.68 12.15
CA LEU A 48 2.68 -2.68 12.94
C LEU A 48 3.65 -3.67 13.60
N ALA A 49 4.62 -4.20 12.84
CA ALA A 49 5.65 -5.10 13.33
C ALA A 49 6.52 -4.44 14.40
N THR A 50 6.95 -3.19 14.19
CA THR A 50 7.74 -2.43 15.18
C THR A 50 6.98 -2.28 16.49
N LEU A 51 5.70 -1.87 16.43
CA LEU A 51 4.87 -1.71 17.62
C LEU A 51 4.57 -3.05 18.33
N ALA A 52 4.32 -4.11 17.56
CA ALA A 52 4.04 -5.44 18.10
C ALA A 52 5.28 -6.05 18.76
N CYS A 53 6.44 -6.01 18.08
CA CYS A 53 7.72 -6.52 18.59
C CYS A 53 8.18 -5.75 19.84
N ALA A 54 8.01 -4.42 19.88
CA ALA A 54 8.33 -3.62 21.07
C ALA A 54 7.53 -4.07 22.31
N ARG A 55 6.26 -4.45 22.15
CA ARG A 55 5.42 -4.94 23.25
C ARG A 55 5.77 -6.36 23.69
N LEU A 56 6.27 -7.21 22.80
CA LEU A 56 6.69 -8.57 23.12
C LEU A 56 7.92 -8.58 24.04
N GLY A 57 8.83 -7.61 23.88
CA GLY A 57 10.07 -7.53 24.67
C GLY A 57 10.97 -8.76 24.49
N ALA A 58 11.78 -9.09 25.51
CA ALA A 58 12.71 -10.23 25.48
C ALA A 58 12.07 -11.56 25.92
N ARG A 59 10.83 -11.84 25.49
CA ARG A 59 10.12 -13.08 25.88
C ARG A 59 10.74 -14.28 25.15
N PRO A 60 11.10 -15.37 25.84
CA PRO A 60 11.59 -16.57 25.17
C PRO A 60 10.45 -17.25 24.38
N GLY A 61 10.70 -17.56 23.11
CA GLY A 61 9.77 -18.31 22.24
C GLY A 61 8.47 -17.60 21.86
N PRO A 62 8.48 -16.37 21.30
CA PRO A 62 7.26 -15.71 20.86
C PRO A 62 6.73 -16.38 19.58
N CYS A 63 5.42 -16.62 19.52
CA CYS A 63 4.73 -17.04 18.29
C CYS A 63 4.05 -15.81 17.68
N VAL A 64 4.47 -15.43 16.48
CA VAL A 64 3.93 -14.27 15.74
C VAL A 64 3.27 -14.80 14.47
N LEU A 65 2.00 -14.45 14.28
CA LEU A 65 1.27 -14.71 13.05
C LEU A 65 1.40 -13.47 12.16
N VAL A 66 1.91 -13.67 10.95
CA VAL A 66 2.06 -12.67 9.87
C VAL A 66 1.11 -13.00 8.74
#